data_AF-A0A4Z0QZV8-F1
#
_entry.id   AF-A0A4Z0QZV8-F1
#
_cell.length_a   1.000
_cell.length_b   1.000
_cell.length_c   1.000
_cell.angle_alpha   90.00
_cell.angle_beta   90.00
_cell.angle_gamma   90.00
#
_symmetry.space_group_name_H-M   'P 1'
#
loop_
_entity.id
_entity.type
_entity.pdbx_description
1 polymer ?
#
loop_
_entity_poly.entity_id
_entity_poly.type
_entity_poly.pdbx_seq_one_letter_code
_entity_poly.pdbx_strand_id
1 'polypeptide(L)'
;MIYKNSYFKKELRQAYMGNKISTNRKMASALFLGLFSFALYFVVQTLQKSVLSDVVPEIMQASYFSTVYLYIHIAVVFNIIYFIAYYDYLFFSEIRNNSWYLLIQMGYQPVIMFIAKFFALMYSMMLIYSVGFVVTIILTFLLKYTFIVSYLPTLYLVGLGDLLLITILSMTFSLYAKTVINGRYWTFFSAVLISVLKITLGQYAIISNRVSMQNIFTLFDVKLSSYWLVGVVIMIACCLICLFRSKNLAKYYNLPSNAAILPTGMELVEIDSKTGKQKLIGSKAKQGWRGRIVDTVTTLFLIVFICAALAFNVFIILINASTPGQEVTIRGVIPFVFSTSTMQPEIMINDLAYFQKIDVQYPIEEGQIILFEENNVLFVERVITETGNQLNVDIDNYPPMSQIGAMKKTVTRQAVHGVYSGRNRWLGALILFANTIVGRLLFLLVPAVLLFYQGQIYKFFKKVSQ
;
A
#
# COMPACT_ATOMS: atom_id res chain seq x y z
N MET A 1 -5.87 -39.83 -23.21
CA MET A 1 -5.79 -38.94 -24.39
C MET A 1 -5.82 -37.47 -23.91
N ILE A 2 -4.68 -36.89 -23.49
CA ILE A 2 -4.63 -35.59 -22.74
C ILE A 2 -3.77 -34.49 -23.42
N TYR A 3 -3.08 -34.78 -24.53
CA TYR A 3 -1.99 -33.90 -25.02
C TYR A 3 -2.21 -33.26 -26.40
N LYS A 4 -3.43 -32.77 -26.70
CA LYS A 4 -3.66 -31.94 -27.91
C LYS A 4 -3.59 -30.42 -27.67
N ASN A 5 -3.36 -29.96 -26.43
CA ASN A 5 -3.15 -28.55 -26.15
C ASN A 5 -1.64 -28.27 -25.99
N SER A 6 -1.12 -27.30 -26.76
CA SER A 6 0.24 -26.77 -26.60
C SER A 6 0.49 -26.38 -25.13
N TYR A 7 1.68 -26.69 -24.61
CA TYR A 7 2.12 -26.36 -23.24
C TYR A 7 1.88 -24.86 -22.92
N PHE A 8 2.12 -23.99 -23.90
CA PHE A 8 1.84 -22.55 -23.79
C PHE A 8 0.36 -22.24 -23.47
N LYS A 9 -0.59 -22.94 -24.09
CA LYS A 9 -2.03 -22.75 -23.84
C LYS A 9 -2.43 -23.18 -22.43
N LYS A 10 -1.68 -24.10 -21.82
CA LYS A 10 -1.86 -24.53 -20.43
C LYS A 10 -1.34 -23.48 -19.47
N GLU A 11 -0.14 -22.95 -19.73
CA GLU A 11 0.44 -21.83 -18.97
C GLU A 11 -0.43 -20.57 -19.04
N LEU A 12 -0.97 -20.23 -20.22
CA LEU A 12 -1.86 -19.09 -20.40
C LEU A 12 -3.14 -19.18 -19.56
N ARG A 13 -3.64 -20.39 -19.33
CA ARG A 13 -4.82 -20.67 -18.50
C ARG A 13 -4.51 -20.70 -17.01
N GLN A 14 -3.23 -20.71 -16.62
CA GLN A 14 -2.75 -20.84 -15.22
C GLN A 14 -3.50 -21.96 -14.48
N ALA A 15 -3.79 -23.05 -15.18
CA ALA A 15 -4.72 -24.09 -14.75
C ALA A 15 -3.95 -25.36 -14.43
N TYR A 16 -3.49 -25.46 -13.18
CA TYR A 16 -2.89 -26.67 -12.63
C TYR A 16 -3.77 -27.14 -11.47
N MET A 17 -4.64 -28.12 -11.76
CA MET A 17 -5.64 -28.75 -10.87
C MET A 17 -6.82 -27.87 -10.41
N GLY A 18 -8.01 -28.16 -10.94
CA GLY A 18 -9.31 -27.73 -10.40
C GLY A 18 -9.74 -26.29 -10.71
N ASN A 19 -8.87 -25.29 -10.51
CA ASN A 19 -9.23 -23.88 -10.71
C ASN A 19 -8.73 -23.37 -12.07
N LYS A 20 -9.64 -23.27 -13.04
CA LYS A 20 -9.39 -22.55 -14.29
C LYS A 20 -9.46 -21.04 -14.00
N ILE A 21 -8.34 -20.33 -14.04
CA ILE A 21 -8.38 -18.87 -14.22
C ILE A 21 -8.73 -18.63 -15.69
N SER A 22 -10.03 -18.57 -15.98
CA SER A 22 -10.53 -18.28 -17.32
C SER A 22 -10.08 -16.89 -17.76
N THR A 23 -9.97 -16.67 -19.07
CA THR A 23 -9.72 -15.33 -19.63
C THR A 23 -10.74 -14.31 -19.10
N ASN A 24 -11.99 -14.73 -18.88
CA ASN A 24 -13.03 -13.89 -18.29
C ASN A 24 -12.68 -13.43 -16.88
N ARG A 25 -12.05 -14.29 -16.06
CA ARG A 25 -11.60 -13.91 -14.72
C ARG A 25 -10.45 -12.89 -14.77
N LYS A 26 -9.56 -13.00 -15.76
CA LYS A 26 -8.49 -12.01 -15.99
C LYS A 26 -9.08 -10.66 -16.41
N MET A 27 -10.04 -10.65 -17.33
CA MET A 27 -10.76 -9.45 -17.73
C MET A 27 -11.53 -8.82 -16.56
N ALA A 28 -12.24 -9.63 -15.77
CA ALA A 28 -12.93 -9.16 -14.58
C ALA A 28 -11.95 -8.57 -13.54
N SER A 29 -10.77 -9.18 -13.37
CA SER A 29 -9.73 -8.65 -12.47
C SER A 29 -9.16 -7.32 -12.99
N ALA A 30 -9.01 -7.17 -14.31
CA ALA A 30 -8.56 -5.94 -14.94
C ALA A 30 -9.59 -4.80 -14.80
N LEU A 31 -10.87 -5.09 -15.06
CA LEU A 31 -11.98 -4.16 -14.84
C LEU A 31 -12.06 -3.74 -13.37
N PHE A 32 -11.97 -4.71 -12.46
CA PHE A 32 -11.95 -4.45 -11.02
C PHE A 32 -10.78 -3.56 -10.63
N LEU A 33 -9.58 -3.79 -11.14
CA LEU A 33 -8.41 -2.97 -10.85
C LEU A 33 -8.62 -1.50 -11.30
N GLY A 34 -9.18 -1.29 -12.51
CA GLY A 34 -9.49 0.05 -13.02
C GLY A 34 -10.56 0.76 -12.18
N LEU A 35 -11.66 0.07 -11.87
CA LEU A 35 -12.75 0.59 -11.02
C LEU A 35 -12.30 0.88 -9.59
N PHE A 36 -11.53 -0.04 -8.99
CA PHE A 36 -11.02 0.11 -7.64
C PHE A 36 -10.05 1.29 -7.54
N SER A 37 -9.16 1.45 -8.52
CA SER A 37 -8.24 2.59 -8.57
C SER A 37 -9.00 3.92 -8.70
N PHE A 38 -10.03 3.93 -9.54
CA PHE A 38 -10.89 5.10 -9.73
C PHE A 38 -11.73 5.44 -8.49
N ALA A 39 -12.27 4.44 -7.80
CA ALA A 39 -12.96 4.64 -6.52
C ALA A 39 -12.01 5.19 -5.45
N LEU A 40 -10.79 4.66 -5.38
CA LEU A 40 -9.78 5.13 -4.42
C LEU A 40 -9.36 6.59 -4.69
N TYR A 41 -9.32 7.01 -5.96
CA TYR A 41 -9.09 8.41 -6.32
C TYR A 41 -10.13 9.33 -5.66
N PHE A 42 -11.42 9.00 -5.74
CA PHE A 42 -12.46 9.80 -5.09
C PHE A 42 -12.34 9.83 -3.57
N VAL A 43 -11.99 8.69 -2.97
CA VAL A 43 -11.74 8.61 -1.53
C VAL A 43 -10.61 9.55 -1.14
N VAL A 44 -9.51 9.54 -1.88
CA VAL A 44 -8.36 10.40 -1.61
C VAL A 44 -8.70 11.88 -1.84
N GLN A 45 -9.52 12.20 -2.86
CA GLN A 45 -9.97 13.57 -3.14
C GLN A 45 -10.78 14.20 -1.99
N THR A 46 -11.44 13.40 -1.15
CA THR A 46 -12.09 13.93 0.07
C THR A 46 -11.09 14.56 1.07
N LEU A 47 -9.80 14.24 0.93
CA LEU A 47 -8.72 14.71 1.79
C LEU A 47 -7.92 15.87 1.17
N GLN A 48 -8.43 16.52 0.12
CA GLN A 48 -7.74 17.62 -0.56
C GLN A 48 -7.40 18.78 0.39
N LYS A 49 -8.20 19.02 1.44
CA LYS A 49 -7.95 20.05 2.46
C LYS A 49 -7.19 19.45 3.66
N SER A 50 -6.11 18.71 3.44
CA SER A 50 -5.33 18.10 4.53
C SER A 50 -3.85 18.09 4.19
N VAL A 51 -3.00 17.59 5.10
CA VAL A 51 -1.55 17.44 4.86
C VAL A 51 -1.21 16.72 3.56
N LEU A 52 -2.11 15.88 3.03
CA LEU A 52 -1.90 15.19 1.77
C LEU A 52 -1.78 16.13 0.56
N SER A 53 -2.37 17.34 0.59
CA SER A 53 -2.18 18.33 -0.48
C SER A 53 -0.76 18.82 -0.60
N ASP A 54 -0.05 18.87 0.52
CA ASP A 54 1.32 19.40 0.57
C ASP A 54 2.34 18.30 0.29
N VAL A 55 2.08 17.08 0.78
CA VAL A 55 3.01 15.95 0.68
C VAL A 55 2.93 15.25 -0.67
N VAL A 56 1.71 15.09 -1.23
CA VAL A 56 1.48 14.38 -2.49
C VAL A 56 0.51 15.18 -3.39
N PRO A 57 0.91 16.41 -3.82
CA PRO A 57 0.05 17.28 -4.61
C PRO A 57 -0.36 16.64 -5.94
N GLU A 58 0.48 15.79 -6.52
CA GLU A 58 0.22 15.08 -7.78
C GLU A 58 -1.05 14.23 -7.76
N ILE A 59 -1.50 13.70 -6.61
CA ILE A 59 -2.73 12.90 -6.50
C ILE A 59 -3.97 13.78 -6.28
N MET A 60 -3.78 14.97 -5.68
CA MET A 60 -4.88 15.86 -5.29
C MET A 60 -5.41 16.73 -6.43
N GLN A 61 -4.71 16.80 -7.56
CA GLN A 61 -5.17 17.58 -8.70
C GLN A 61 -6.36 16.90 -9.41
N ALA A 62 -7.35 17.69 -9.80
CA ALA A 62 -8.49 17.24 -10.59
C ALA A 62 -8.06 17.02 -12.06
N SER A 63 -7.34 15.93 -12.34
CA SER A 63 -6.71 15.71 -13.64
C SER A 63 -6.58 14.23 -14.01
N TYR A 64 -6.43 13.97 -15.32
CA TYR A 64 -6.04 12.64 -15.83
C TYR A 64 -4.68 12.18 -15.31
N PHE A 65 -3.77 13.11 -15.02
CA PHE A 65 -2.47 12.76 -14.47
C PHE A 65 -2.64 12.08 -13.11
N SER A 66 -3.45 12.65 -12.24
CA SER A 66 -3.68 12.15 -10.87
C SER A 66 -4.38 10.80 -10.84
N THR A 67 -5.40 10.59 -11.67
CA THR A 67 -6.12 9.30 -11.73
C THR A 67 -5.21 8.18 -12.26
N VAL A 68 -4.43 8.47 -13.30
CA VAL A 68 -3.50 7.50 -13.91
C VAL A 68 -2.28 7.25 -13.02
N TYR A 69 -1.72 8.30 -12.39
CA TYR A 69 -0.63 8.20 -11.43
C TYR A 69 -1.04 7.31 -10.25
N LEU A 70 -2.26 7.46 -9.73
CA LEU A 70 -2.77 6.60 -8.68
C LEU A 70 -2.93 5.15 -9.18
N TYR A 71 -3.48 4.97 -10.39
CA TYR A 71 -3.66 3.65 -11.00
C TYR A 71 -2.36 2.86 -11.10
N ILE A 72 -1.25 3.46 -11.57
CA ILE A 72 0.02 2.73 -11.72
C ILE A 72 0.54 2.19 -10.38
N HIS A 73 0.38 2.95 -9.29
CA HIS A 73 0.80 2.51 -7.95
C HIS A 73 -0.12 1.43 -7.38
N ILE A 74 -1.44 1.57 -7.57
CA ILE A 74 -2.40 0.55 -7.15
C ILE A 74 -2.22 -0.74 -7.94
N ALA A 75 -1.91 -0.65 -9.24
CA ALA A 75 -1.62 -1.81 -10.08
C ALA A 75 -0.42 -2.62 -9.57
N VAL A 76 0.63 -1.94 -9.09
CA VAL A 76 1.77 -2.59 -8.43
C VAL A 76 1.31 -3.36 -7.18
N VAL A 77 0.60 -2.70 -6.26
CA VAL A 77 0.11 -3.32 -5.02
C VAL A 77 -0.81 -4.51 -5.31
N PHE A 78 -1.76 -4.35 -6.22
CA PHE A 78 -2.70 -5.40 -6.60
C PHE A 78 -1.98 -6.64 -7.15
N ASN A 79 -0.97 -6.45 -8.00
CA ASN A 79 -0.24 -7.56 -8.58
C ASN A 79 0.68 -8.26 -7.58
N ILE A 80 1.24 -7.55 -6.60
CA ILE A 80 1.97 -8.17 -5.49
C ILE A 80 1.05 -9.10 -4.70
N ILE A 81 -0.14 -8.62 -4.33
CA ILE A 81 -1.14 -9.43 -3.61
C ILE A 81 -1.53 -10.65 -4.46
N TYR A 82 -1.76 -10.45 -5.76
CA TYR A 82 -2.06 -11.54 -6.68
C TYR A 82 -0.92 -12.57 -6.76
N PHE A 83 0.34 -12.13 -6.87
CA PHE A 83 1.51 -13.00 -6.91
C PHE A 83 1.71 -13.78 -5.62
N ILE A 84 1.46 -13.17 -4.46
CA ILE A 84 1.53 -13.85 -3.17
C ILE A 84 0.42 -14.91 -3.05
N ALA A 85 -0.81 -14.56 -3.41
CA ALA A 85 -1.97 -15.45 -3.31
C ALA A 85 -1.88 -16.66 -4.26
N TYR A 86 -1.37 -16.45 -5.47
CA TYR A 86 -1.28 -17.48 -6.51
C TYR A 86 0.17 -17.95 -6.77
N TYR A 87 1.08 -17.74 -5.81
CA TYR A 87 2.51 -18.04 -5.95
C TYR A 87 2.79 -19.45 -6.49
N ASP A 88 2.06 -20.44 -5.96
CA ASP A 88 2.21 -21.86 -6.30
C ASP A 88 1.82 -22.20 -7.74
N TYR A 89 1.11 -21.32 -8.44
CA TYR A 89 0.68 -21.53 -9.81
C TYR A 89 1.46 -20.69 -10.82
N LEU A 90 1.88 -19.49 -10.42
CA LEU A 90 2.47 -18.52 -11.33
C LEU A 90 3.97 -18.76 -11.54
N PHE A 91 4.69 -19.19 -10.50
CA PHE A 91 6.15 -19.29 -10.51
C PHE A 91 6.66 -20.74 -10.62
N PHE A 92 7.96 -20.96 -10.40
CA PHE A 92 8.63 -22.25 -10.62
C PHE A 92 8.43 -23.29 -9.49
N SER A 93 7.31 -23.23 -8.77
CA SER A 93 6.89 -24.25 -7.80
C SER A 93 6.81 -25.66 -8.41
N GLU A 94 6.45 -25.75 -9.70
CA GLU A 94 6.36 -26.99 -10.47
C GLU A 94 7.69 -27.72 -10.63
N ILE A 95 8.81 -26.99 -10.68
CA ILE A 95 10.16 -27.58 -10.70
C ILE A 95 10.42 -28.28 -9.36
N ARG A 96 10.04 -27.65 -8.25
CA ARG A 96 10.16 -28.24 -6.92
C ARG A 96 9.25 -29.47 -6.73
N ASN A 97 8.06 -29.44 -7.31
CA ASN A 97 7.11 -30.55 -7.26
C ASN A 97 7.39 -31.65 -8.30
N ASN A 98 8.52 -31.60 -9.02
CA ASN A 98 8.96 -32.55 -10.04
C ASN A 98 8.04 -32.68 -11.28
N SER A 99 7.07 -31.78 -11.45
CA SER A 99 6.21 -31.77 -12.63
C SER A 99 7.01 -31.56 -13.91
N TRP A 100 8.04 -30.70 -13.86
CA TRP A 100 8.91 -30.46 -15.01
C TRP A 100 9.83 -31.64 -15.31
N TYR A 101 10.31 -32.35 -14.29
CA TYR A 101 11.13 -33.54 -14.46
C TYR A 101 10.39 -34.61 -15.28
N LEU A 102 9.13 -34.89 -14.94
CA LEU A 102 8.29 -35.83 -15.69
C LEU A 102 8.09 -35.40 -17.15
N LEU A 103 7.85 -34.10 -17.39
CA LEU A 103 7.69 -33.57 -18.74
C LEU A 103 8.99 -33.69 -19.56
N ILE A 104 10.15 -33.47 -18.94
CA ILE A 104 11.44 -33.64 -19.61
C ILE A 104 11.67 -35.09 -20.01
N GLN A 105 11.33 -36.05 -19.14
CA GLN A 105 11.40 -37.49 -19.46
C GLN A 105 10.44 -37.89 -20.58
N MET A 106 9.31 -37.16 -20.73
CA MET A 106 8.39 -37.31 -21.87
C MET A 106 8.88 -36.62 -23.16
N GLY A 107 10.08 -36.06 -23.19
CA GLY A 107 10.69 -35.43 -24.37
C GLY A 107 10.46 -33.93 -24.51
N TYR A 108 9.88 -33.24 -23.51
CA TYR A 108 9.75 -31.78 -23.55
C TYR A 108 11.09 -31.09 -23.29
N GLN A 109 11.39 -30.05 -24.08
CA GLN A 109 12.61 -29.28 -23.91
C GLN A 109 12.47 -28.22 -22.79
N PRO A 110 13.37 -28.20 -21.77
CA PRO A 110 13.28 -27.26 -20.64
C PRO A 110 13.27 -25.78 -21.05
N VAL A 111 14.01 -25.43 -22.11
CA VAL A 111 14.11 -24.05 -22.59
C VAL A 111 12.78 -23.56 -23.16
N ILE A 112 12.10 -24.39 -23.95
CA ILE A 112 10.78 -24.06 -24.51
C ILE A 112 9.74 -23.93 -23.40
N MET A 113 9.80 -24.81 -22.38
CA MET A 113 8.91 -24.73 -21.22
C MET A 113 9.12 -23.44 -20.44
N PHE A 114 10.38 -23.04 -20.19
CA PHE A 114 10.70 -21.76 -19.58
C PHE A 114 10.15 -20.58 -20.40
N ILE A 115 10.46 -20.53 -21.70
CA ILE A 115 10.03 -19.44 -22.59
C ILE A 115 8.50 -19.34 -22.58
N ALA A 116 7.81 -20.48 -22.70
CA ALA A 116 6.36 -20.51 -22.69
C ALA A 116 5.76 -19.98 -21.37
N LYS A 117 6.32 -20.38 -20.22
CA LYS A 117 5.87 -19.91 -18.91
C LYS A 117 6.17 -18.42 -18.71
N PHE A 118 7.36 -17.98 -19.12
CA PHE A 118 7.77 -16.59 -19.07
C PHE A 118 6.81 -15.69 -19.85
N PHE A 119 6.59 -15.99 -21.14
CA PHE A 119 5.70 -15.22 -21.99
C PHE A 119 4.24 -15.30 -21.55
N ALA A 120 3.77 -16.45 -21.06
CA ALA A 120 2.40 -16.58 -20.57
C ALA A 120 2.15 -15.67 -19.35
N LEU A 121 3.11 -15.60 -18.42
CA LEU A 121 2.97 -14.71 -17.25
C LEU A 121 3.05 -13.24 -17.66
N MET A 122 4.03 -12.87 -18.50
CA MET A 122 4.17 -11.49 -18.99
C MET A 122 2.94 -11.04 -19.78
N TYR A 123 2.42 -11.86 -20.68
CA TYR A 123 1.21 -11.55 -21.43
C TYR A 123 -0.01 -11.38 -20.52
N SER A 124 -0.20 -12.30 -19.57
CA SER A 124 -1.31 -12.21 -18.61
C SER A 124 -1.25 -10.92 -17.79
N MET A 125 -0.04 -10.56 -17.37
CA MET A 125 0.24 -9.38 -16.57
C MET A 125 -0.02 -8.10 -17.37
N MET A 126 0.53 -8.02 -18.58
CA MET A 126 0.31 -6.92 -19.52
C MET A 126 -1.18 -6.74 -19.80
N LEU A 127 -1.91 -7.80 -20.11
CA LEU A 127 -3.34 -7.72 -20.40
C LEU A 127 -4.13 -7.13 -19.23
N ILE A 128 -3.90 -7.60 -18.00
CA ILE A 128 -4.61 -7.11 -16.81
C ILE A 128 -4.32 -5.62 -16.58
N TYR A 129 -3.06 -5.22 -16.73
CA TYR A 129 -2.64 -3.83 -16.59
C TYR A 129 -3.18 -2.93 -17.70
N SER A 130 -3.02 -3.29 -18.97
CA SER A 130 -3.48 -2.46 -20.09
C SER A 130 -4.99 -2.25 -20.09
N VAL A 131 -5.77 -3.30 -19.83
CA VAL A 131 -7.23 -3.18 -19.77
C VAL A 131 -7.65 -2.31 -18.60
N GLY A 132 -7.06 -2.49 -17.41
CA GLY A 132 -7.36 -1.63 -16.26
C GLY A 132 -7.00 -0.16 -16.50
N PHE A 133 -5.86 0.10 -17.15
CA PHE A 133 -5.40 1.44 -17.50
C PHE A 133 -6.38 2.15 -18.44
N VAL A 134 -6.84 1.46 -19.49
CA VAL A 134 -7.84 1.98 -20.43
C VAL A 134 -9.16 2.26 -19.73
N VAL A 135 -9.61 1.37 -18.84
CA VAL A 135 -10.81 1.57 -18.02
C VAL A 135 -10.69 2.83 -17.18
N THR A 136 -9.55 3.06 -16.51
CA THR A 136 -9.34 4.28 -15.71
C THR A 136 -9.38 5.54 -16.57
N ILE A 137 -8.82 5.52 -17.80
CA ILE A 137 -8.92 6.65 -18.74
C ILE A 137 -10.37 6.92 -19.13
N ILE A 138 -11.13 5.87 -19.47
CA ILE A 138 -12.54 5.98 -19.86
C ILE A 138 -13.36 6.54 -18.68
N LEU A 139 -13.16 6.05 -17.47
CA LEU A 139 -13.86 6.55 -16.28
C LEU A 139 -13.49 8.01 -15.98
N THR A 140 -12.22 8.39 -16.17
CA THR A 140 -11.78 9.77 -15.99
C THR A 140 -12.39 10.71 -17.04
N PHE A 141 -12.62 10.22 -18.25
CA PHE A 141 -13.33 10.98 -19.29
C PHE A 141 -14.73 11.38 -18.88
N LEU A 142 -15.43 10.54 -18.10
CA LEU A 142 -16.76 10.87 -17.57
C LEU A 142 -16.73 12.07 -16.58
N LEU A 143 -15.57 12.38 -16.01
CA LEU A 143 -15.39 13.53 -15.10
C LEU A 143 -15.17 14.86 -15.82
N LYS A 144 -15.12 14.85 -17.16
CA LYS A 144 -14.90 16.05 -18.00
C LYS A 144 -13.61 16.82 -17.65
N TYR A 145 -12.58 16.13 -17.17
CA TYR A 145 -11.26 16.73 -16.98
C TYR A 145 -10.59 17.04 -18.33
N THR A 146 -9.66 17.99 -18.34
CA THR A 146 -8.90 18.31 -19.55
C THR A 146 -8.04 17.12 -19.97
N PHE A 147 -8.34 16.57 -21.14
CA PHE A 147 -7.62 15.44 -21.69
C PHE A 147 -6.30 15.89 -22.30
N ILE A 148 -5.18 15.46 -21.72
CA ILE A 148 -3.83 15.70 -22.25
C ILE A 148 -3.18 14.36 -22.52
N VAL A 149 -2.93 14.09 -23.80
CA VAL A 149 -2.42 12.79 -24.28
C VAL A 149 -0.93 12.63 -23.97
N SER A 150 -0.16 13.72 -23.95
CA SER A 150 1.31 13.69 -23.98
C SER A 150 1.94 12.87 -22.85
N TYR A 151 1.38 12.89 -21.63
CA TYR A 151 1.94 12.13 -20.50
C TYR A 151 1.39 10.70 -20.35
N LEU A 152 0.32 10.32 -21.06
CA LEU A 152 -0.31 9.01 -20.89
C LEU A 152 0.62 7.86 -21.31
N PRO A 153 1.33 7.90 -22.46
CA PRO A 153 2.26 6.85 -22.85
C PRO A 153 3.41 6.68 -21.85
N THR A 154 3.96 7.79 -21.37
CA THR A 154 5.07 7.79 -20.41
C THR A 154 4.65 7.16 -19.09
N LEU A 155 3.50 7.57 -18.52
CA LEU A 155 2.96 6.97 -17.30
C LEU A 155 2.61 5.49 -17.48
N TYR A 156 2.05 5.12 -18.63
CA TYR A 156 1.76 3.73 -18.96
C TYR A 156 3.04 2.88 -18.91
N LEU A 157 4.12 3.35 -19.55
CA LEU A 157 5.40 2.66 -19.57
C LEU A 157 6.05 2.57 -18.19
N VAL A 158 5.96 3.60 -17.36
CA VAL A 158 6.46 3.57 -15.97
C VAL A 158 5.80 2.43 -15.19
N GLY A 159 4.47 2.37 -15.15
CA GLY A 159 3.79 1.30 -14.43
C GLY A 159 4.06 -0.07 -15.04
N LEU A 160 4.10 -0.18 -16.38
CA LEU A 160 4.43 -1.43 -17.05
C LEU A 160 5.85 -1.92 -16.73
N GLY A 161 6.83 -1.02 -16.74
CA GLY A 161 8.23 -1.32 -16.44
C GLY A 161 8.40 -1.86 -15.02
N ASP A 162 7.78 -1.22 -14.03
CA ASP A 162 7.81 -1.70 -12.64
C ASP A 162 7.21 -3.11 -12.52
N LEU A 163 6.07 -3.32 -13.17
CA LEU A 163 5.36 -4.59 -13.15
C LEU A 163 6.16 -5.72 -13.82
N LEU A 164 6.81 -5.44 -14.95
CA LEU A 164 7.73 -6.38 -15.60
C LEU A 164 8.88 -6.73 -14.68
N LEU A 165 9.50 -5.72 -14.04
CA LEU A 165 10.66 -5.92 -13.19
C LEU A 165 10.32 -6.71 -11.91
N ILE A 166 9.18 -6.42 -11.26
CA ILE A 166 8.63 -7.23 -10.14
C ILE A 166 8.45 -8.68 -10.58
N THR A 167 7.88 -8.89 -11.76
CA THR A 167 7.56 -10.22 -12.28
C THR A 167 8.83 -11.04 -12.53
N ILE A 168 9.84 -10.44 -13.17
CA ILE A 168 11.14 -11.09 -13.46
C ILE A 168 11.90 -11.40 -12.17
N LEU A 169 11.96 -10.46 -11.22
CA LEU A 169 12.60 -10.70 -9.93
C LEU A 169 11.90 -11.79 -9.13
N SER A 170 10.56 -11.77 -9.09
CA SER A 170 9.78 -12.79 -8.40
C SER A 170 9.97 -14.18 -9.01
N MET A 171 10.00 -14.29 -10.34
CA MET A 171 10.36 -15.53 -11.03
C MET A 171 11.77 -16.00 -10.64
N THR A 172 12.73 -15.08 -10.59
CA THR A 172 14.13 -15.41 -10.27
C THR A 172 14.26 -15.93 -8.85
N PHE A 173 13.75 -15.19 -7.86
CA PHE A 173 13.79 -15.63 -6.46
C PHE A 173 13.01 -16.93 -6.22
N SER A 174 11.97 -17.21 -7.01
CA SER A 174 11.24 -18.46 -6.88
C SER A 174 12.09 -19.71 -7.10
N LEU A 175 13.17 -19.62 -7.90
CA LEU A 175 14.12 -20.72 -8.12
C LEU A 175 15.07 -20.95 -6.95
N TYR A 176 15.23 -19.95 -6.07
CA TYR A 176 16.06 -20.02 -4.86
C TYR A 176 15.22 -20.33 -3.61
N ALA A 177 13.90 -20.18 -3.68
CA ALA A 177 13.00 -20.41 -2.57
C ALA A 177 12.89 -21.90 -2.23
N LYS A 178 13.36 -22.28 -1.04
CA LYS A 178 13.23 -23.66 -0.52
C LYS A 178 11.77 -24.03 -0.19
N THR A 179 10.99 -23.09 0.33
CA THR A 179 9.58 -23.27 0.71
C THR A 179 8.68 -22.25 0.01
N VAL A 180 7.39 -22.55 -0.09
CA VAL A 180 6.37 -21.63 -0.64
C VAL A 180 6.34 -20.32 0.13
N ILE A 181 6.35 -20.43 1.46
CA ILE A 181 6.29 -19.30 2.38
C ILE A 181 7.48 -18.35 2.14
N ASN A 182 8.69 -18.90 2.04
CA ASN A 182 9.87 -18.09 1.72
C ASN A 182 9.75 -17.44 0.34
N GLY A 183 9.18 -18.17 -0.63
CA GLY A 183 8.88 -17.62 -1.96
C GLY A 183 7.96 -16.41 -1.93
N ARG A 184 6.87 -16.48 -1.16
CA ARG A 184 5.94 -15.36 -0.96
C ARG A 184 6.63 -14.14 -0.31
N TYR A 185 7.51 -14.37 0.68
CA TYR A 185 8.31 -13.29 1.27
C TYR A 185 9.28 -12.66 0.27
N TRP A 186 9.90 -13.46 -0.60
CA TRP A 186 10.77 -12.94 -1.66
C TRP A 186 10.01 -12.11 -2.71
N THR A 187 8.78 -12.48 -3.04
CA THR A 187 7.90 -11.66 -3.89
C THR A 187 7.62 -10.30 -3.26
N PHE A 188 7.29 -10.26 -1.97
CA PHE A 188 7.10 -9.00 -1.25
C PHE A 188 8.40 -8.17 -1.19
N PHE A 189 9.53 -8.82 -0.88
CA PHE A 189 10.83 -8.16 -0.85
C PHE A 189 11.22 -7.56 -2.21
N SER A 190 10.87 -8.22 -3.31
CA SER A 190 11.11 -7.70 -4.66
C SER A 190 10.41 -6.36 -4.89
N ALA A 191 9.17 -6.23 -4.42
CA ALA A 191 8.44 -4.97 -4.53
C ALA A 191 9.05 -3.86 -3.69
N VAL A 192 9.42 -4.15 -2.44
CA VAL A 192 10.09 -3.19 -1.55
C VAL A 192 11.41 -2.73 -2.16
N LEU A 193 12.21 -3.65 -2.69
CA LEU A 193 13.46 -3.34 -3.37
C LEU A 193 13.25 -2.36 -4.53
N ILE A 194 12.20 -2.56 -5.34
CA ILE A 194 11.90 -1.69 -6.47
C ILE A 194 11.46 -0.30 -6.00
N SER A 195 10.58 -0.22 -5.00
CA SER A 195 10.19 1.06 -4.41
C SER A 195 11.41 1.84 -3.88
N VAL A 196 12.34 1.15 -3.20
CA VAL A 196 13.59 1.76 -2.72
C VAL A 196 14.44 2.23 -3.90
N LEU A 197 14.65 1.39 -4.92
CA LEU A 197 15.43 1.74 -6.11
C LEU A 197 14.86 2.97 -6.85
N LYS A 198 13.53 3.09 -6.94
CA LYS A 198 12.88 4.25 -7.57
C LYS A 198 13.16 5.56 -6.83
N ILE A 199 13.23 5.51 -5.50
CA ILE A 199 13.55 6.68 -4.68
C ILE A 199 15.04 6.99 -4.78
N THR A 200 15.91 5.99 -4.58
CA THR A 200 17.37 6.20 -4.55
C THR A 200 17.95 6.64 -5.91
N LEU A 201 17.35 6.20 -7.02
CA LEU A 201 17.82 6.52 -8.38
C LEU A 201 17.13 7.75 -8.99
N GLY A 202 16.34 8.50 -8.20
CA GLY A 202 15.73 9.77 -8.62
C GLY A 202 14.47 9.66 -9.48
N GLN A 203 13.99 8.44 -9.78
CA GLN A 203 12.83 8.21 -10.63
C GLN A 203 11.54 8.81 -10.04
N TYR A 204 11.39 8.79 -8.71
CA TYR A 204 10.19 9.33 -8.05
C TYR A 204 9.94 10.81 -8.42
N ALA A 205 10.99 11.63 -8.40
CA ALA A 205 10.90 13.06 -8.70
C ALA A 205 10.48 13.34 -10.16
N ILE A 206 10.80 12.44 -11.09
CA ILE A 206 10.37 12.57 -12.48
C ILE A 206 8.89 12.19 -12.60
N ILE A 207 8.47 11.08 -11.98
CA ILE A 207 7.09 10.57 -12.09
C ILE A 207 6.09 11.52 -11.41
N SER A 208 6.46 12.18 -10.31
CA SER A 208 5.59 13.17 -9.66
C SER A 208 5.41 14.46 -10.48
N ASN A 209 6.33 14.75 -11.40
CA ASN A 209 6.27 15.96 -12.23
C ASN A 209 5.50 15.73 -13.54
N ARG A 210 4.33 16.36 -13.65
CA ARG A 210 3.46 16.32 -14.83
C ARG A 210 4.15 16.77 -16.12
N VAL A 211 5.03 17.78 -16.05
CA VAL A 211 5.70 18.35 -17.24
C VAL A 211 6.77 17.38 -17.75
N SER A 212 7.57 16.82 -16.84
CA SER A 212 8.60 15.82 -17.18
C SER A 212 7.99 14.59 -17.86
N MET A 213 6.81 14.17 -17.42
CA MET A 213 6.12 13.01 -17.99
C MET A 213 5.56 13.24 -19.41
N GLN A 214 5.48 14.48 -19.92
CA GLN A 214 4.98 14.74 -21.28
C GLN A 214 5.93 14.25 -22.38
N ASN A 215 7.22 14.09 -22.06
CA ASN A 215 8.22 13.60 -23.00
C ASN A 215 8.71 12.23 -22.54
N ILE A 216 8.52 11.21 -23.37
CA ILE A 216 8.92 9.83 -23.09
C ILE A 216 10.43 9.66 -22.91
N PHE A 217 11.24 10.49 -23.57
CA PHE A 217 12.70 10.39 -23.52
C PHE A 217 13.27 10.78 -22.16
N THR A 218 12.51 11.50 -21.32
CA THR A 218 12.93 11.86 -19.95
C THR A 218 13.13 10.64 -19.08
N LEU A 219 12.45 9.52 -19.38
CA LEU A 219 12.64 8.25 -18.68
C LEU A 219 14.03 7.64 -18.90
N PHE A 220 14.64 7.93 -20.05
CA PHE A 220 15.92 7.35 -20.47
C PHE A 220 17.10 8.32 -20.30
N ASP A 221 16.85 9.53 -19.79
CA ASP A 221 17.91 10.49 -19.51
C ASP A 221 18.67 10.12 -18.23
N VAL A 222 19.88 9.59 -18.42
CA VAL A 222 20.77 9.13 -17.34
C VAL A 222 21.15 10.27 -16.39
N LYS A 223 21.11 11.54 -16.83
CA LYS A 223 21.40 12.68 -15.97
C LYS A 223 20.28 12.93 -14.95
N LEU A 224 19.04 12.60 -15.30
CA LEU A 224 17.87 12.79 -14.45
C LEU A 224 17.59 11.55 -13.58
N SER A 225 17.66 10.36 -14.17
CA SER A 225 17.44 9.10 -13.46
C SER A 225 18.18 7.95 -14.12
N SER A 226 18.90 7.18 -13.31
CA SER A 226 19.55 5.94 -13.76
C SER A 226 18.66 4.70 -13.62
N TYR A 227 17.41 4.86 -13.15
CA TYR A 227 16.51 3.75 -12.82
C TYR A 227 16.24 2.83 -14.01
N TRP A 228 15.93 3.37 -15.18
CA TRP A 228 15.60 2.57 -16.35
C TRP A 228 16.80 1.76 -16.87
N LEU A 229 17.99 2.36 -16.89
CA LEU A 229 19.22 1.67 -17.28
C LEU A 229 19.51 0.52 -16.31
N VAL A 230 19.54 0.80 -15.01
CA VAL A 230 19.76 -0.21 -13.96
C VAL A 230 18.69 -1.30 -14.03
N GLY A 231 17.43 -0.91 -14.23
CA GLY A 231 16.31 -1.83 -14.36
C GLY A 231 16.45 -2.79 -15.54
N VAL A 232 16.85 -2.30 -16.71
CA VAL A 232 17.12 -3.14 -17.90
C VAL A 232 18.26 -4.12 -17.64
N VAL A 233 19.36 -3.66 -17.03
CA VAL A 233 20.49 -4.53 -16.67
C VAL A 233 20.05 -5.64 -15.72
N ILE A 234 19.28 -5.30 -14.68
CA ILE A 234 18.72 -6.28 -13.73
C ILE A 234 17.81 -7.27 -14.43
N MET A 235 16.91 -6.81 -15.32
CA MET A 235 15.99 -7.68 -16.06
C MET A 235 16.73 -8.69 -16.93
N ILE A 236 17.76 -8.25 -17.67
CA ILE A 236 18.57 -9.14 -18.53
C ILE A 236 19.31 -10.18 -17.67
N ALA A 237 19.98 -9.75 -16.61
CA ALA A 237 20.71 -10.64 -15.71
C ALA A 237 19.79 -11.69 -15.07
N CYS A 238 18.63 -11.26 -14.57
CA CYS A 238 17.64 -12.15 -13.95
C CYS A 238 17.03 -13.14 -14.95
N CYS A 239 16.75 -12.72 -16.19
CA CYS A 239 16.25 -13.61 -17.24
C CYS A 239 17.27 -14.70 -17.60
N LEU A 240 18.55 -14.32 -17.73
CA LEU A 240 19.64 -15.28 -17.96
C LEU A 240 19.79 -16.27 -16.79
N ILE A 241 19.80 -15.78 -15.55
CA ILE A 241 19.85 -16.63 -14.35
C ILE A 241 18.68 -17.61 -14.34
N CYS A 242 17.47 -17.13 -14.62
CA CYS A 242 16.27 -17.95 -14.71
C CYS A 242 16.40 -19.06 -15.76
N LEU A 243 16.84 -18.74 -16.97
CA LEU A 243 17.05 -19.69 -18.06
C LEU A 243 18.03 -20.81 -17.68
N PHE A 244 19.22 -20.44 -17.20
CA PHE A 244 20.25 -21.42 -16.84
C PHE A 244 19.85 -22.26 -15.62
N ARG A 245 19.29 -21.61 -14.59
CA ARG A 245 18.98 -22.27 -13.33
C ARG A 245 17.76 -23.17 -13.43
N SER A 246 16.69 -22.74 -14.10
CA SER A 246 15.51 -23.58 -14.34
C SER A 246 15.86 -24.83 -15.13
N LYS A 247 16.66 -24.68 -16.20
CA LYS A 247 17.18 -25.82 -16.99
C LYS A 247 17.97 -26.79 -16.11
N ASN A 248 18.84 -26.29 -15.23
CA ASN A 248 19.67 -27.16 -14.41
C ASN A 248 18.86 -27.87 -13.32
N LEU A 249 17.98 -27.15 -12.63
CA LEU A 249 17.15 -27.73 -11.56
C LEU A 249 16.13 -28.74 -12.08
N ALA A 250 15.55 -28.51 -13.26
CA ALA A 250 14.52 -29.38 -13.81
C ALA A 250 15.05 -30.75 -14.27
N LYS A 251 16.36 -30.91 -14.46
CA LYS A 251 16.99 -32.20 -14.80
C LYS A 251 16.97 -33.20 -13.65
N TYR A 252 16.91 -32.72 -12.41
CA TYR A 252 17.05 -33.56 -11.23
C TYR A 252 15.69 -33.73 -10.55
N TYR A 253 15.46 -34.94 -10.03
CA TYR A 253 14.31 -35.19 -9.18
C TYR A 253 14.56 -34.58 -7.80
N ASN A 254 13.75 -33.61 -7.40
CA ASN A 254 13.79 -33.03 -6.07
C ASN A 254 13.04 -33.93 -5.10
N LEU A 255 13.72 -34.54 -4.14
CA LEU A 255 13.02 -35.25 -3.08
C LEU A 255 12.18 -34.25 -2.27
N PRO A 256 10.85 -34.43 -2.18
CA PRO A 256 10.01 -33.58 -1.34
C PRO A 256 10.53 -33.67 0.10
N SER A 257 10.66 -32.54 0.81
CA SER A 257 11.03 -32.54 2.23
C SER A 257 10.07 -33.35 3.12
N ASN A 258 8.87 -33.62 2.60
CA ASN A 258 7.81 -34.41 3.22
C ASN A 258 7.66 -35.82 2.62
N ALA A 259 8.59 -36.30 1.79
CA ALA A 259 8.58 -37.68 1.31
C ALA A 259 9.03 -38.63 2.42
N ALA A 260 8.23 -38.70 3.49
CA ALA A 260 8.12 -39.84 4.37
C ALA A 260 7.38 -40.97 3.63
N ILE A 261 7.88 -41.37 2.45
CA ILE A 261 7.61 -42.70 1.91
C ILE A 261 8.73 -43.57 2.44
N LEU A 262 8.76 -43.73 3.76
CA LEU A 262 9.62 -44.69 4.43
C LEU A 262 8.71 -45.73 5.05
N PRO A 263 9.00 -47.03 4.87
CA PRO A 263 8.42 -48.07 5.70
C PRO A 263 8.61 -47.66 7.17
N THR A 264 7.55 -47.74 7.97
CA THR A 264 7.58 -47.43 9.40
C THR A 264 8.75 -48.17 10.08
N GLY A 265 9.73 -47.42 10.59
CA GLY A 265 10.87 -47.96 11.34
C GLY A 265 12.28 -47.74 10.75
N MET A 266 12.42 -47.12 9.56
CA MET A 266 13.75 -46.81 9.00
C MET A 266 14.14 -45.34 9.20
N GLU A 267 15.28 -45.11 9.85
CA GLU A 267 15.94 -43.81 9.94
C GLU A 267 16.90 -43.65 8.75
N LEU A 268 16.65 -42.64 7.90
CA LEU A 268 17.56 -42.30 6.81
C LEU A 268 18.56 -41.25 7.27
N VAL A 269 19.80 -41.39 6.82
CA VAL A 269 20.88 -40.44 7.04
C VAL A 269 21.30 -39.86 5.69
N GLU A 270 21.11 -38.56 5.50
CA GLU A 270 21.69 -37.81 4.38
C GLU A 270 23.18 -37.62 4.65
N ILE A 271 24.02 -38.08 3.73
CA ILE A 271 25.46 -37.82 3.80
C ILE A 271 25.74 -36.69 2.83
N ASP A 272 26.16 -35.54 3.37
CA ASP A 272 26.56 -34.39 2.55
C ASP A 272 27.81 -34.75 1.72
N SER A 273 27.68 -34.77 0.40
CA SER A 273 28.72 -35.23 -0.53
C SER A 273 30.01 -34.41 -0.48
N LYS A 274 29.97 -33.20 0.09
CA LYS A 274 31.15 -32.34 0.24
C LYS A 274 31.80 -32.39 1.62
N THR A 275 31.04 -32.70 2.67
CA THR A 275 31.54 -32.60 4.06
C THR A 275 31.54 -33.94 4.80
N GLY A 276 30.94 -34.99 4.22
CA GLY A 276 30.81 -36.31 4.83
C GLY A 276 29.90 -36.34 6.06
N LYS A 277 29.24 -35.21 6.39
CA LYS A 277 28.41 -35.11 7.59
C LYS A 277 27.08 -35.82 7.38
N GLN A 278 26.78 -36.69 8.34
CA GLN A 278 25.57 -37.49 8.43
C GLN A 278 24.45 -36.67 9.09
N LYS A 279 23.32 -36.51 8.40
CA LYS A 279 22.15 -35.79 8.88
C LYS A 279 20.92 -36.68 8.81
N LEU A 280 20.32 -36.99 9.95
CA LEU A 280 19.11 -37.79 10.03
C LEU A 280 17.93 -37.07 9.35
N ILE A 281 17.45 -37.63 8.23
CA ILE A 281 16.19 -37.26 7.57
C ILE A 281 15.12 -38.14 8.18
N GLY A 282 14.34 -37.59 9.12
CA GLY A 282 13.25 -38.35 9.72
C GLY A 282 12.80 -37.92 11.11
N SER A 283 13.49 -36.98 11.78
CA SER A 283 12.85 -36.35 12.94
C SER A 283 11.61 -35.66 12.40
N LYS A 284 10.41 -36.19 12.73
CA LYS A 284 9.12 -35.50 12.61
C LYS A 284 9.44 -34.03 12.77
N ALA A 285 9.32 -33.23 11.71
CA ALA A 285 9.49 -31.81 11.83
C ALA A 285 8.49 -31.41 12.90
N LYS A 286 8.98 -31.25 14.15
CA LYS A 286 8.16 -30.96 15.32
C LYS A 286 7.26 -29.87 14.82
N GLN A 287 5.94 -30.10 14.84
CA GLN A 287 4.97 -29.12 14.45
C GLN A 287 5.32 -27.85 15.24
N GLY A 288 5.97 -26.93 14.54
CA GLY A 288 7.09 -26.19 15.11
C GLY A 288 6.62 -25.24 16.17
N TRP A 289 7.46 -25.04 17.19
CA TRP A 289 7.36 -23.91 18.09
C TRP A 289 7.09 -22.59 17.33
N ARG A 290 7.62 -22.46 16.10
CA ARG A 290 7.31 -21.39 15.13
C ARG A 290 5.84 -21.28 14.71
N GLY A 291 5.13 -22.38 14.48
CA GLY A 291 3.70 -22.34 14.13
C GLY A 291 2.86 -21.80 15.28
N ARG A 292 3.11 -22.28 16.51
CA ARG A 292 2.43 -21.76 17.70
C ARG A 292 2.76 -20.29 17.97
N ILE A 293 4.01 -19.87 17.83
CA ILE A 293 4.41 -18.46 17.99
C ILE A 293 3.75 -17.58 16.92
N VAL A 294 3.76 -18.00 15.66
CA VAL A 294 3.10 -17.25 14.57
C VAL A 294 1.60 -17.17 14.83
N ASP A 295 0.95 -18.25 15.22
CA ASP A 295 -0.49 -18.25 15.54
C ASP A 295 -0.78 -17.30 16.72
N THR A 296 -0.03 -17.38 17.82
CA THR A 296 -0.20 -16.49 18.98
C THR A 296 0.07 -15.03 18.64
N VAL A 297 1.13 -14.73 17.89
CA VAL A 297 1.46 -13.36 17.48
C VAL A 297 0.40 -12.80 16.52
N THR A 298 -0.08 -13.61 15.58
CA THR A 298 -1.11 -13.18 14.62
C THR A 298 -2.44 -12.90 15.33
N THR A 299 -2.85 -13.76 16.27
CA THR A 299 -4.05 -13.53 17.08
C THR A 299 -3.90 -12.32 17.99
N LEU A 300 -2.77 -12.16 18.67
CA LEU A 300 -2.50 -10.99 19.52
C LEU A 300 -2.53 -9.70 18.71
N PHE A 301 -1.90 -9.68 17.54
CA PHE A 301 -1.91 -8.54 16.64
C PHE A 301 -3.33 -8.20 16.18
N LEU A 302 -4.13 -9.19 15.81
CA LEU A 302 -5.52 -9.00 15.37
C LEU A 302 -6.38 -8.43 16.52
N ILE A 303 -6.21 -8.92 17.74
CA ILE A 303 -6.89 -8.38 18.94
C ILE A 303 -6.48 -6.92 19.18
N VAL A 304 -5.18 -6.62 19.21
CA VAL A 304 -4.67 -5.25 19.42
C VAL A 304 -5.20 -4.31 18.34
N PHE A 305 -5.21 -4.76 17.09
CA PHE A 305 -5.73 -3.97 15.97
C PHE A 305 -7.24 -3.68 16.11
N ILE A 306 -8.06 -4.68 16.47
CA ILE A 306 -9.49 -4.47 16.71
C ILE A 306 -9.70 -3.50 17.87
N CYS A 307 -9.00 -3.68 19.00
CA CYS A 307 -9.10 -2.79 20.15
C CYS A 307 -8.71 -1.36 19.79
N ALA A 308 -7.62 -1.17 19.04
CA ALA A 308 -7.19 0.15 18.58
C ALA A 308 -8.22 0.78 17.63
N ALA A 309 -8.78 0.03 16.68
CA ALA A 309 -9.79 0.54 15.77
C ALA A 309 -11.10 0.92 16.49
N LEU A 310 -11.53 0.14 17.48
CA LEU A 310 -12.69 0.47 18.32
C LEU A 310 -12.43 1.71 19.18
N ALA A 311 -11.28 1.78 19.85
CA ALA A 311 -10.89 2.95 20.64
C ALA A 311 -10.83 4.22 19.78
N PHE A 312 -10.33 4.09 18.55
CA PHE A 312 -10.26 5.19 17.60
C PHE A 312 -11.66 5.66 17.14
N ASN A 313 -12.60 4.74 16.90
CA ASN A 313 -14.00 5.10 16.62
C ASN A 313 -14.64 5.88 17.78
N VAL A 314 -14.45 5.42 19.02
CA VAL A 314 -14.94 6.11 20.22
C VAL A 314 -14.32 7.51 20.32
N PHE A 315 -13.02 7.63 20.06
CA PHE A 315 -12.31 8.89 20.06
C PHE A 315 -12.88 9.89 19.04
N ILE A 316 -13.19 9.46 17.82
CA ILE A 316 -13.82 10.32 16.80
C ILE A 316 -15.21 10.79 17.23
N ILE A 317 -16.02 9.88 17.77
CA ILE A 317 -17.36 10.22 18.28
C ILE A 317 -17.23 11.29 19.36
N LEU A 318 -16.27 11.15 20.27
CA LEU A 318 -16.02 12.07 21.36
C LEU A 318 -15.56 13.46 20.88
N ILE A 319 -14.70 13.53 19.86
CA ILE A 319 -14.33 14.81 19.22
C ILE A 319 -15.53 15.44 18.52
N ASN A 320 -16.28 14.68 17.72
CA ASN A 320 -17.44 15.22 16.98
C ASN A 320 -18.63 15.58 17.89
N ALA A 321 -18.75 14.94 19.05
CA ALA A 321 -19.79 15.22 20.03
C ALA A 321 -19.44 16.41 20.95
N SER A 322 -18.23 16.97 20.83
CA SER A 322 -17.83 18.17 21.56
C SER A 322 -18.58 19.38 20.97
N THR A 323 -19.76 19.67 21.52
CA THR A 323 -20.52 20.89 21.24
C THR A 323 -19.87 22.11 21.88
N PRO A 324 -20.03 23.33 21.33
CA PRO A 324 -19.63 24.56 22.01
C PRO A 324 -20.19 24.58 23.44
N GLY A 325 -19.32 24.82 24.43
CA GLY A 325 -19.66 24.81 25.87
C GLY A 325 -19.47 23.48 26.62
N GLN A 326 -19.22 22.34 25.93
CA GLN A 326 -18.84 21.06 26.55
C GLN A 326 -17.63 20.45 25.83
N GLU A 327 -16.49 21.13 25.93
CA GLU A 327 -15.23 20.64 25.36
C GLU A 327 -14.77 19.39 26.10
N VAL A 328 -14.57 18.29 25.37
CA VAL A 328 -14.07 17.06 25.99
C VAL A 328 -12.56 17.18 26.21
N THR A 329 -12.19 17.42 27.45
CA THR A 329 -10.78 17.46 27.86
C THR A 329 -10.22 16.06 28.07
N ILE A 330 -9.07 15.77 27.46
CA ILE A 330 -8.34 14.52 27.63
C ILE A 330 -7.05 14.85 28.37
N ARG A 331 -6.97 14.47 29.65
CA ARG A 331 -5.82 14.80 30.53
C ARG A 331 -5.48 16.30 30.56
N GLY A 332 -6.50 17.17 30.54
CA GLY A 332 -6.32 18.62 30.55
C GLY A 332 -5.97 19.25 29.20
N VAL A 333 -5.95 18.47 28.12
CA VAL A 333 -5.77 18.96 26.75
C VAL A 333 -7.10 18.92 26.01
N ILE A 334 -7.43 20.00 25.32
CA ILE A 334 -8.59 20.16 24.46
C ILE A 334 -8.14 19.89 23.01
N PRO A 335 -8.51 18.75 22.40
CA PRO A 335 -8.27 18.49 20.99
C PRO A 335 -9.29 19.25 20.13
N PHE A 336 -8.82 20.05 19.18
CA PHE A 336 -9.68 20.86 18.31
C PHE A 336 -9.29 20.71 16.84
N VAL A 337 -10.26 20.38 15.98
CA VAL A 337 -10.03 20.28 14.52
C VAL A 337 -10.26 21.65 13.90
N PHE A 338 -9.19 22.22 13.35
CA PHE A 338 -9.23 23.59 12.85
C PHE A 338 -9.84 23.66 11.45
N SER A 339 -10.94 24.37 11.25
CA SER A 339 -11.68 24.36 9.97
C SER A 339 -11.40 25.56 9.05
N THR A 340 -10.67 26.57 9.54
CA THR A 340 -10.40 27.83 8.83
C THR A 340 -8.93 27.95 8.43
N SER A 341 -8.61 28.97 7.61
CA SER A 341 -7.23 29.30 7.22
C SER A 341 -6.65 30.48 8.00
N THR A 342 -7.32 30.95 9.06
CA THR A 342 -7.02 32.21 9.75
C THR A 342 -5.72 32.18 10.57
N MET A 343 -5.23 31.00 10.93
CA MET A 343 -4.01 30.82 11.75
C MET A 343 -2.85 30.23 10.96
N GLN A 344 -2.89 30.32 9.62
CA GLN A 344 -1.77 29.87 8.78
C GLN A 344 -0.58 30.83 8.94
N PRO A 345 0.68 30.34 8.96
CA PRO A 345 1.10 28.96 8.71
C PRO A 345 1.16 28.05 9.96
N GLU A 346 0.92 28.60 11.16
CA GLU A 346 1.13 27.89 12.42
C GLU A 346 0.10 26.78 12.67
N ILE A 347 -1.16 27.00 12.28
CA ILE A 347 -2.22 25.98 12.25
C ILE A 347 -2.84 25.97 10.85
N MET A 348 -2.81 24.82 10.17
CA MET A 348 -3.38 24.66 8.83
C MET A 348 -4.81 24.13 8.91
N ILE A 349 -5.54 24.27 7.81
CA ILE A 349 -6.91 23.75 7.68
C ILE A 349 -6.92 22.22 7.88
N ASN A 350 -7.89 21.76 8.67
CA ASN A 350 -8.09 20.40 9.15
C ASN A 350 -6.91 19.78 9.91
N ASP A 351 -6.00 20.59 10.46
CA ASP A 351 -5.05 20.11 11.46
C ASP A 351 -5.80 19.81 12.78
N LEU A 352 -5.33 18.80 13.51
CA LEU A 352 -5.72 18.61 14.90
C LEU A 352 -4.78 19.45 15.78
N ALA A 353 -5.30 20.54 16.33
CA ALA A 353 -4.61 21.39 17.29
C ALA A 353 -4.91 20.96 18.73
N TYR A 354 -3.93 21.14 19.61
CA TYR A 354 -4.03 20.81 21.03
C TYR A 354 -3.93 22.09 21.85
N PHE A 355 -4.94 22.33 22.68
CA PHE A 355 -4.97 23.47 23.60
C PHE A 355 -4.89 22.96 25.03
N GLN A 356 -3.90 23.43 25.79
CA GLN A 356 -3.81 23.15 27.21
C GLN A 356 -4.90 23.95 27.92
N LYS A 357 -5.81 23.26 28.63
CA LYS A 357 -6.81 23.93 29.44
C LYS A 357 -6.12 24.71 30.55
N ILE A 358 -6.51 25.97 30.69
CA ILE A 358 -5.92 26.90 31.64
C ILE A 358 -6.99 27.48 32.56
N ASP A 359 -6.62 27.74 33.80
CA ASP A 359 -7.45 28.49 34.73
C ASP A 359 -7.31 29.99 34.48
N VAL A 360 -8.25 30.78 35.03
CA VAL A 360 -8.28 32.24 34.89
C VAL A 360 -7.01 32.91 35.43
N GLN A 361 -6.33 32.27 36.38
CA GLN A 361 -5.10 32.77 37.00
C GLN A 361 -3.83 32.52 36.18
N TYR A 362 -3.90 31.70 35.13
CA TYR A 362 -2.73 31.40 34.30
C TYR A 362 -2.31 32.67 33.51
N PRO A 363 -1.04 33.09 33.55
CA PRO A 363 -0.60 34.25 32.77
C PRO A 363 -0.63 33.91 31.28
N ILE A 364 -1.24 34.79 30.47
CA ILE A 364 -1.24 34.68 29.01
C ILE A 364 -0.30 35.74 28.47
N GLU A 365 0.70 35.32 27.71
CA GLU A 365 1.71 36.23 27.16
C GLU A 365 1.36 36.70 25.74
N GLU A 366 1.85 37.88 25.37
CA GLU A 366 1.76 38.37 23.99
C GLU A 366 2.40 37.37 23.01
N GLY A 367 1.75 37.15 21.88
CA GLY A 367 2.17 36.18 20.86
C GLY A 367 1.63 34.76 21.06
N GLN A 368 1.00 34.44 22.20
CA GLN A 368 0.37 33.13 22.40
C GLN A 368 -0.92 32.99 21.58
N ILE A 369 -1.19 31.79 21.08
CA ILE A 369 -2.45 31.45 20.42
C ILE A 369 -3.40 30.88 21.47
N ILE A 370 -4.61 31.42 21.53
CA ILE A 370 -5.60 31.04 22.53
C ILE A 370 -6.89 30.54 21.89
N LEU A 371 -7.56 29.62 22.58
CA LEU A 371 -8.92 29.16 22.28
C LEU A 371 -9.87 29.87 23.23
N PHE A 372 -10.82 30.61 22.69
CA PHE A 372 -11.80 31.36 23.48
C PHE A 372 -13.20 31.25 22.86
N GLU A 373 -14.21 31.52 23.68
CA GLU A 373 -15.60 31.49 23.27
C GLU A 373 -16.18 32.90 23.20
N GLU A 374 -16.80 33.23 22.08
CA GLU A 374 -17.51 34.48 21.89
C GLU A 374 -18.82 34.19 21.16
N ASN A 375 -19.95 34.70 21.67
CA ASN A 375 -21.28 34.47 21.09
C ASN A 375 -21.62 32.99 20.86
N ASN A 376 -21.22 32.10 21.78
CA ASN A 376 -21.43 30.65 21.70
C ASN A 376 -20.69 29.97 20.51
N VAL A 377 -19.64 30.62 20.00
CA VAL A 377 -18.76 30.12 18.94
C VAL A 377 -17.32 30.14 19.44
N LEU A 378 -16.59 29.06 19.19
CA LEU A 378 -15.17 28.95 19.53
C LEU A 378 -14.30 29.60 18.45
N PHE A 379 -13.40 30.47 18.88
CA PHE A 379 -12.42 31.14 18.05
C PHE A 379 -11.01 30.79 18.50
N VAL A 380 -10.08 30.76 17.53
CA VAL A 380 -8.65 30.58 17.78
C VAL A 380 -7.93 31.74 17.11
N GLU A 381 -7.28 32.56 17.93
CA GLU A 381 -6.63 33.79 17.50
C GLU A 381 -5.37 34.03 18.35
N ARG A 382 -4.46 34.88 17.88
CA ARG A 382 -3.22 35.22 18.57
C ARG A 382 -3.39 36.47 19.42
N VAL A 383 -2.85 36.45 20.63
CA VAL A 383 -2.78 37.61 21.51
C VAL A 383 -1.76 38.61 20.97
N ILE A 384 -2.20 39.83 20.69
CA ILE A 384 -1.31 40.93 20.27
C ILE A 384 -0.88 41.73 21.49
N THR A 385 -1.84 42.16 22.32
CA THR A 385 -1.58 43.01 23.49
C THR A 385 -2.50 42.64 24.64
N GLU A 386 -1.97 42.76 25.86
CA GLU A 386 -2.74 42.63 27.09
C GLU A 386 -2.99 44.03 27.68
N THR A 387 -4.26 44.41 27.85
CA THR A 387 -4.65 45.69 28.47
C THR A 387 -5.47 45.40 29.73
N GLY A 388 -4.78 45.24 30.85
CA GLY A 388 -5.42 44.92 32.14
C GLY A 388 -6.03 43.52 32.11
N ASN A 389 -7.37 43.43 32.18
CA ASN A 389 -8.09 42.15 32.19
C ASN A 389 -8.70 41.78 30.82
N GLN A 390 -8.33 42.54 29.79
CA GLN A 390 -8.78 42.37 28.41
C GLN A 390 -7.58 42.03 27.51
N LEU A 391 -7.77 41.06 26.64
CA LEU A 391 -6.80 40.59 25.66
C LEU A 391 -7.24 41.07 24.28
N ASN A 392 -6.37 41.77 23.57
CA ASN A 392 -6.60 42.07 22.16
C ASN A 392 -6.01 40.95 21.32
N VAL A 393 -6.86 40.32 20.52
CA VAL A 393 -6.53 39.16 19.69
C VAL A 393 -6.78 39.46 18.21
N ASP A 394 -6.09 38.74 17.34
CA ASP A 394 -6.24 38.85 15.88
C ASP A 394 -5.80 37.55 15.18
N ILE A 395 -6.10 37.46 13.90
CA ILE A 395 -5.77 36.34 13.03
C ILE A 395 -4.40 36.51 12.37
N ASP A 396 -3.68 35.41 12.13
CA ASP A 396 -2.37 35.44 11.46
C ASP A 396 -2.49 35.59 9.93
N ASN A 397 -3.57 35.08 9.35
CA ASN A 397 -3.79 35.04 7.91
C ASN A 397 -5.16 35.60 7.54
N TYR A 398 -5.15 36.78 6.92
CA TYR A 398 -6.36 37.49 6.53
C TYR A 398 -6.96 36.92 5.24
N PRO A 399 -8.31 36.89 5.12
CA PRO A 399 -8.96 36.58 3.87
C PRO A 399 -8.49 37.50 2.74
N PRO A 400 -8.53 37.04 1.47
CA PRO A 400 -8.21 37.88 0.33
C PRO A 400 -9.08 39.15 0.33
N MET A 401 -8.47 40.31 0.10
CA MET A 401 -9.11 41.64 0.09
C MET A 401 -9.43 42.26 1.47
N SER A 402 -9.09 41.60 2.59
CA SER A 402 -9.17 42.20 3.92
C SER A 402 -7.92 43.02 4.26
N GLN A 403 -8.09 44.14 4.98
CA GLN A 403 -6.97 44.93 5.51
C GLN A 403 -6.41 44.27 6.78
N ILE A 404 -5.09 44.38 6.97
CA ILE A 404 -4.41 43.91 8.18
C ILE A 404 -4.98 44.66 9.39
N GLY A 405 -5.35 43.91 10.44
CA GLY A 405 -5.96 44.45 11.64
C GLY A 405 -7.48 44.65 11.58
N ALA A 406 -8.14 44.31 10.46
CA ALA A 406 -9.60 44.46 10.32
C ALA A 406 -10.41 43.48 11.19
N MET A 407 -9.77 42.41 11.70
CA MET A 407 -10.41 41.33 12.46
C MET A 407 -10.00 41.34 13.94
N LYS A 408 -9.46 42.45 14.44
CA LYS A 408 -9.09 42.60 15.85
C LYS A 408 -10.32 42.50 16.75
N LYS A 409 -10.19 41.73 17.82
CA LYS A 409 -11.23 41.57 18.85
C LYS A 409 -10.64 41.79 20.22
N THR A 410 -11.50 42.20 21.14
CA THR A 410 -11.16 42.36 22.55
C THR A 410 -11.90 41.29 23.35
N VAL A 411 -11.14 40.39 23.97
CA VAL A 411 -11.65 39.21 24.66
C VAL A 411 -11.38 39.36 26.15
N THR A 412 -12.35 39.00 26.99
CA THR A 412 -12.15 38.99 28.43
C THR A 412 -11.40 37.73 28.85
N ARG A 413 -10.53 37.84 29.87
CA ARG A 413 -9.74 36.70 30.36
C ARG A 413 -10.56 35.45 30.72
N GLN A 414 -11.81 35.66 31.15
CA GLN A 414 -12.76 34.61 31.56
C GLN A 414 -13.28 33.78 30.39
N ALA A 415 -13.27 34.33 29.17
CA ALA A 415 -13.75 33.64 27.97
C ALA A 415 -12.71 32.69 27.36
N VAL A 416 -11.47 32.69 27.88
CA VAL A 416 -10.37 31.88 27.36
C VAL A 416 -10.38 30.50 28.00
N HIS A 417 -10.50 29.47 27.17
CA HIS A 417 -10.58 28.06 27.57
C HIS A 417 -9.21 27.37 27.57
N GLY A 418 -8.32 27.74 26.64
CA GLY A 418 -7.04 27.05 26.48
C GLY A 418 -5.96 27.84 25.74
N VAL A 419 -4.70 27.47 25.98
CA VAL A 419 -3.52 28.00 25.27
C VAL A 419 -2.97 26.93 24.34
N TYR A 420 -2.59 27.31 23.12
CA TYR A 420 -2.05 26.40 22.12
C TYR A 420 -0.76 25.74 22.60
N SER A 421 -0.70 24.41 22.50
CA SER A 421 0.46 23.59 22.89
C SER A 421 1.14 22.93 21.68
N GLY A 422 0.39 22.63 20.62
CA GLY A 422 0.95 22.03 19.41
C GLY A 422 -0.11 21.48 18.46
N ARG A 423 0.33 20.87 17.35
CA ARG A 423 -0.56 20.32 16.32
C ARG A 423 -0.09 18.98 15.77
N ASN A 424 -1.03 18.20 15.23
CA ASN A 424 -0.75 17.02 14.43
C ASN A 424 -1.57 17.02 13.14
N ARG A 425 -0.87 17.25 12.02
CA ARG A 425 -1.46 17.34 10.67
C ARG A 425 -1.96 16.00 10.15
N TRP A 426 -1.23 14.91 10.43
CA TRP A 426 -1.59 13.56 9.98
C TRP A 426 -2.80 13.01 10.71
N LEU A 427 -2.90 13.28 12.01
CA LEU A 427 -4.07 12.88 12.79
C LEU A 427 -5.31 13.68 12.38
N GLY A 428 -5.14 14.96 12.06
CA GLY A 428 -6.17 15.80 11.45
C GLY A 428 -6.69 15.24 10.12
N ALA A 429 -5.79 14.86 9.22
CA ALA A 429 -6.15 14.20 7.95
C ALA A 429 -6.89 12.86 8.16
N LEU A 430 -6.50 12.10 9.18
CA LEU A 430 -7.13 10.82 9.51
C LEU A 430 -8.53 11.02 10.12
N ILE A 431 -8.73 12.03 10.97
CA ILE A 431 -10.06 12.41 11.49
C ILE A 431 -10.95 12.91 10.34
N LEU A 432 -10.41 13.75 9.44
CA LEU A 432 -11.11 14.20 8.25
C LEU A 432 -11.58 13.00 7.41
N PHE A 433 -10.69 12.04 7.16
CA PHE A 433 -11.02 10.80 6.47
C PHE A 433 -12.12 10.02 7.19
N ALA A 434 -11.99 9.84 8.50
CA ALA A 434 -12.96 9.11 9.30
C ALA A 434 -14.33 9.79 9.35
N ASN A 435 -14.41 11.10 9.09
CA ASN A 435 -15.66 11.85 8.97
C ASN A 435 -16.36 11.71 7.61
N THR A 436 -15.67 11.17 6.60
CA THR A 436 -16.27 10.87 5.29
C THR A 436 -17.17 9.63 5.36
N ILE A 437 -18.13 9.49 4.44
CA ILE A 437 -19.00 8.31 4.36
C ILE A 437 -18.18 7.03 4.23
N VAL A 438 -17.15 7.04 3.36
CA VAL A 438 -16.30 5.87 3.13
C VAL A 438 -15.44 5.56 4.35
N GLY A 439 -14.85 6.57 4.99
CA GLY A 439 -14.06 6.39 6.21
C GLY A 439 -14.91 5.85 7.36
N ARG A 440 -16.09 6.44 7.62
CA ARG A 440 -17.05 5.91 8.62
C ARG A 440 -17.40 4.46 8.35
N LEU A 441 -17.73 4.13 7.11
CA LEU A 441 -18.06 2.77 6.72
C LEU A 441 -16.88 1.82 6.94
N LEU A 442 -15.65 2.21 6.57
CA LEU A 442 -14.45 1.38 6.80
C LEU A 442 -14.13 1.20 8.28
N PHE A 443 -14.12 2.27 9.08
CA PHE A 443 -13.80 2.20 10.50
C PHE A 443 -14.85 1.43 11.31
N LEU A 444 -16.11 1.38 10.88
CA LEU A 444 -17.15 0.56 11.51
C LEU A 444 -17.16 -0.88 10.98
N LEU A 445 -17.07 -1.06 9.65
CA LEU A 445 -17.26 -2.36 9.00
C LEU A 445 -16.02 -3.25 9.15
N VAL A 446 -14.80 -2.71 9.04
CA VAL A 446 -13.58 -3.53 9.11
C VAL A 446 -13.45 -4.23 10.47
N PRO A 447 -13.56 -3.54 11.63
CA PRO A 447 -13.52 -4.22 12.92
C PRO A 447 -14.68 -5.20 13.12
N ALA A 448 -15.89 -4.87 12.66
CA ALA A 448 -17.03 -5.76 12.74
C ALA A 448 -16.80 -7.05 11.94
N VAL A 449 -16.36 -6.94 10.68
CA VAL A 449 -16.04 -8.11 9.84
C VAL A 449 -14.91 -8.92 10.45
N LEU A 450 -13.86 -8.28 10.96
CA LEU A 450 -12.77 -8.99 11.63
C LEU A 450 -13.27 -9.75 12.88
N LEU A 451 -14.13 -9.14 13.70
CA LEU A 451 -14.72 -9.77 14.89
C LEU A 451 -15.60 -10.98 14.54
N PHE A 452 -16.49 -10.85 13.55
CA PHE A 452 -17.40 -11.93 13.17
C PHE A 452 -16.71 -13.04 12.36
N TYR A 453 -15.76 -12.69 11.49
CA TYR A 453 -15.12 -13.63 10.57
C TYR A 453 -13.71 -14.08 11.00
N GLN A 454 -13.22 -13.69 12.19
CA GLN A 454 -11.90 -14.10 12.70
C GLN A 454 -11.66 -15.61 12.57
N GLY A 455 -12.64 -16.45 12.89
CA GLY A 455 -12.52 -17.90 12.82
C GLY A 455 -12.41 -18.44 11.40
N GLN A 456 -13.09 -17.79 10.43
CA GLN A 456 -13.00 -18.16 9.02
C GLN A 456 -11.69 -17.68 8.40
N ILE A 457 -11.28 -16.45 8.72
CA ILE A 457 -10.00 -15.86 8.30
C ILE A 457 -8.84 -16.72 8.82
N TYR A 458 -8.89 -17.13 10.09
CA TYR A 458 -7.90 -18.02 10.69
C TYR A 458 -7.82 -19.38 9.97
N LYS A 459 -8.98 -20.00 9.67
CA LYS A 459 -9.04 -21.25 8.89
C LYS A 459 -8.48 -21.08 7.48
N PHE A 460 -8.73 -19.95 6.82
CA PHE A 460 -8.19 -19.64 5.50
C PHE A 460 -6.66 -19.53 5.53
N PHE A 461 -6.08 -18.75 6.46
CA PHE A 461 -4.63 -18.63 6.60
C PHE A 461 -3.96 -19.97 6.96
N LYS A 462 -4.60 -20.78 7.81
CA LYS A 462 -4.11 -22.13 8.15
C LYS A 462 -4.11 -23.09 6.96
N LYS A 463 -5.11 -22.99 6.07
CA LYS A 463 -5.20 -23.80 4.84
C LYS A 463 -4.18 -23.36 3.78
N VAL A 464 -3.68 -22.12 3.86
CA VAL A 464 -2.70 -21.53 2.95
C VAL A 464 -1.24 -21.75 3.41
N SER A 465 -1.05 -22.16 4.68
CA SER A 465 0.26 -22.50 5.26
C SER A 465 0.58 -23.99 5.30
N GLN A 466 -0.44 -24.85 5.13
CA GLN A 466 -0.31 -26.27 4.80
C GLN A 466 -0.16 -26.43 3.29
#